data_AF-A0A4V6I6N4-F1
#
_entry.id   AF-A0A4V6I6N4-F1
#
_cell.length_a   1.000
_cell.length_b   1.000
_cell.length_c   1.000
_cell.angle_alpha   90.00
_cell.angle_beta   90.00
_cell.angle_gamma   90.00
#
_symmetry.space_group_name_H-M   'P 1'
#
loop_
_entity.id
_entity.type
_entity.pdbx_description
1 polymer ?
#
loop_
_entity_poly.entity_id
_entity_poly.type
_entity_poly.pdbx_seq_one_letter_code
_entity_poly.pdbx_strand_id
1 'polypeptide(L)' 'MRKKSTCLTKQMVKKGFKLRTWCKAKGLSDSDYSVLCDLSKGITKGKWGRAKELKEMLEKEGFKVA' A
#
# COMPACT_ATOMS: atom_id res chain seq x y z
N MET A 1 22.47 -7.82 -5.27
CA MET A 1 21.85 -6.83 -4.34
C MET A 1 20.34 -7.06 -4.29
N ARG A 2 19.78 -7.62 -3.20
CA ARG A 2 18.33 -7.64 -2.98
C ARG A 2 17.89 -6.18 -2.86
N LYS A 3 17.24 -5.63 -3.90
CA LYS A 3 16.57 -4.32 -3.80
C LYS A 3 15.62 -4.44 -2.61
N LYS A 4 15.96 -3.82 -1.48
CA LYS A 4 15.09 -3.78 -0.30
C LYS A 4 13.81 -3.14 -0.79
N SER A 5 12.76 -3.95 -1.00
CA SER A 5 11.42 -3.48 -1.29
C SER A 5 11.09 -2.46 -0.21
N THR A 6 11.13 -1.19 -0.57
CA THR A 6 10.89 -0.13 0.38
C THR A 6 9.43 -0.25 0.74
N CYS A 7 9.18 -0.78 1.94
CA CYS A 7 7.87 -0.89 2.59
C CYS A 7 7.02 0.32 2.17
N LEU A 8 5.82 0.09 1.62
CA LEU A 8 4.92 1.13 1.08
C LEU A 8 4.81 2.34 2.02
N THR A 9 4.71 2.06 3.32
CA THR A 9 4.73 3.05 4.40
C THR A 9 5.94 4.00 4.36
N LYS A 10 7.15 3.51 4.08
CA LYS A 10 8.35 4.35 3.90
C LYS A 10 8.28 5.24 2.67
N GLN A 11 7.71 4.75 1.57
CA GLN A 11 7.52 5.57 0.36
C GLN A 11 6.54 6.71 0.62
N MET A 12 5.44 6.43 1.32
CA MET A 12 4.45 7.44 1.71
C MET A 12 5.02 8.45 2.70
N VAL A 13 5.75 7.99 3.72
CA VAL A 13 6.42 8.88 4.68
C VAL A 13 7.42 9.80 3.98
N LYS A 14 8.15 9.29 2.97
CA LYS A 14 9.05 10.13 2.15
C LYS A 14 8.30 11.21 1.36
N LYS A 15 7.05 10.93 0.93
CA LYS A 15 6.15 11.94 0.32
C LYS A 15 5.45 12.84 1.36
N GLY A 16 5.70 12.65 2.66
CA GLY A 16 5.17 13.50 3.72
C GLY A 16 3.83 13.07 4.31
N PHE A 17 3.35 11.86 4.03
CA PHE A 17 2.07 11.38 4.58
C PHE A 17 2.09 9.91 5.02
N LYS A 18 1.19 9.55 5.94
CA LYS A 18 1.08 8.18 6.48
C LYS A 18 0.07 7.37 5.68
N LEU A 19 0.28 6.05 5.60
CA LEU A 19 -0.65 5.11 4.95
C LEU A 19 -2.08 5.22 5.50
N ARG A 20 -2.23 5.41 6.81
CA ARG A 20 -3.55 5.60 7.45
C ARG A 20 -4.24 6.88 6.97
N THR A 21 -3.51 7.97 6.80
CA THR A 21 -4.05 9.25 6.27
C THR A 21 -4.49 9.08 4.83
N TRP A 22 -3.69 8.37 4.03
CA TRP A 22 -4.05 8.05 2.65
C TRP A 22 -5.32 7.21 2.56
N CYS A 23 -5.47 6.20 3.43
CA CYS A 23 -6.69 5.38 3.48
C CYS A 23 -7.92 6.23 3.77
N LYS A 24 -7.82 7.12 4.78
CA LYS A 24 -8.90 8.06 5.11
C LYS A 24 -9.23 9.00 3.95
N ALA A 25 -8.21 9.52 3.26
CA ALA A 25 -8.40 10.40 2.11
C ALA A 25 -9.11 9.70 0.93
N LYS A 26 -8.93 8.39 0.78
CA LYS A 26 -9.61 7.56 -0.23
C LYS A 26 -10.96 6.98 0.24
N GLY A 27 -11.38 7.26 1.48
CA GLY A 27 -12.60 6.68 2.05
C GLY A 27 -12.52 5.17 2.27
N LEU A 28 -11.32 4.63 2.45
CA LEU A 28 -11.10 3.20 2.66
C LEU A 28 -11.43 2.78 4.09
N SER A 29 -11.91 1.55 4.25
CA SER A 29 -12.25 0.95 5.55
C SER A 29 -11.00 0.51 6.34
N ASP A 30 -11.15 0.24 7.64
CA ASP A 30 -10.04 -0.33 8.44
C ASP A 30 -9.62 -1.72 7.93
N SER A 31 -10.55 -2.46 7.30
CA SER A 31 -10.28 -3.73 6.62
C SER A 31 -9.32 -3.53 5.44
N ASP A 32 -9.56 -2.52 4.61
CA ASP A 32 -8.67 -2.16 3.50
C ASP A 32 -7.29 -1.71 4.01
N TYR A 33 -7.25 -0.98 5.13
CA TYR A 33 -5.99 -0.60 5.78
C TYR A 33 -5.17 -1.81 6.23
N SER A 34 -5.81 -2.84 6.77
CA SER A 34 -5.13 -4.10 7.11
C SER A 34 -4.53 -4.77 5.87
N VAL A 35 -5.31 -4.85 4.77
CA VAL A 35 -4.83 -5.42 3.50
C VAL A 35 -3.65 -4.63 2.94
N LEU A 36 -3.66 -3.31 3.04
CA LEU A 36 -2.53 -2.45 2.65
C LEU A 36 -1.31 -2.66 3.54
N CYS A 37 -1.49 -2.91 4.84
CA CYS A 37 -0.41 -3.30 5.73
C CYS A 37 0.20 -4.64 5.31
N ASP A 38 -0.62 -5.61 4.94
CA ASP A 38 -0.16 -6.92 4.46
C ASP A 38 0.55 -6.82 3.10
N LEU A 39 0.05 -6.00 2.19
CA LEU A 39 0.72 -5.63 0.93
C LEU A 39 2.08 -4.98 1.20
N SER A 40 2.13 -4.04 2.14
CA SER A 40 3.35 -3.33 2.53
C SER A 40 4.39 -4.26 3.15
N LYS A 41 3.95 -5.29 3.87
CA LYS A 41 4.80 -6.33 4.48
C LYS A 41 5.16 -7.46 3.50
N GLY A 42 4.53 -7.50 2.31
CA GLY A 42 4.70 -8.57 1.34
C GLY A 42 4.04 -9.90 1.73
N ILE A 43 3.12 -9.89 2.70
CA ILE A 43 2.33 -11.05 3.13
C ILE A 43 1.34 -11.43 2.02
N THR A 44 0.71 -10.42 1.42
CA THR A 44 -0.14 -10.59 0.24
C THR A 44 0.44 -9.83 -0.94
N LYS A 45 0.42 -10.43 -2.12
CA LYS A 45 0.91 -9.82 -3.38
C LYS A 45 -0.14 -8.96 -4.10
N GLY A 46 -1.36 -8.88 -3.54
CA GLY A 46 -2.48 -8.20 -4.18
C GLY A 46 -2.89 -8.81 -5.52
N LYS A 47 -2.84 -10.14 -5.64
CA LYS A 47 -3.11 -10.83 -6.91
C LYS A 47 -4.61 -10.91 -7.25
N TRP A 48 -5.48 -10.91 -6.24
CA TRP A 48 -6.93 -11.11 -6.40
C TRP A 48 -7.75 -10.30 -5.37
N GLY A 49 -9.04 -10.09 -5.66
CA GLY A 49 -9.99 -9.44 -4.75
C GLY A 49 -9.65 -7.99 -4.42
N ARG A 50 -9.99 -7.53 -3.20
CA ARG A 50 -9.73 -6.15 -2.77
C ARG A 50 -8.26 -5.74 -2.79
N ALA A 51 -7.37 -6.69 -2.50
CA ALA A 51 -5.94 -6.42 -2.50
C ALA A 51 -5.41 -6.04 -3.89
N LYS A 52 -6.06 -6.50 -4.97
CA LYS A 52 -5.72 -6.10 -6.34
C LYS A 52 -6.12 -4.66 -6.62
N GLU A 53 -7.35 -4.28 -6.29
CA GLU A 53 -7.84 -2.92 -6.49
C GLU A 53 -7.01 -1.89 -5.70
N LEU A 54 -6.66 -2.23 -4.46
CA LEU A 54 -5.80 -1.40 -3.61
C LEU A 54 -4.40 -1.24 -4.19
N LYS A 55 -3.84 -2.31 -4.74
CA LYS A 55 -2.55 -2.28 -5.44
C LYS A 55 -2.61 -1.42 -6.69
N GLU A 56 -3.63 -1.56 -7.53
CA GLU A 56 -3.80 -0.73 -8.74
C GLU A 56 -3.97 0.75 -8.40
N MET A 57 -4.68 1.08 -7.32
CA MET A 57 -4.78 2.46 -6.81
C MET A 57 -3.41 3.03 -6.41
N LEU A 58 -2.61 2.24 -5.70
CA LEU A 58 -1.27 2.65 -5.28
C LEU A 58 -0.34 2.83 -6.47
N GLU A 59 -0.39 1.91 -7.44
CA GLU A 59 0.42 2.00 -8.67
C GLU A 59 0.06 3.23 -9.50
N LYS A 60 -1.24 3.59 -9.58
CA LYS A 60 -1.69 4.84 -10.23
C LYS A 60 -1.11 6.09 -9.58
N GLU A 61 -0.89 6.08 -8.27
CA GLU A 61 -0.26 7.19 -7.55
C GLU A 61 1.28 7.12 -7.51
N GLY A 62 1.85 6.16 -8.23
CA GLY A 62 3.29 5.96 -8.38
C GLY A 62 3.95 5.29 -7.17
N PHE A 63 3.18 4.60 -6.34
CA PHE A 63 3.72 3.77 -5.25
C PHE A 63 4.00 2.36 -5.75
N LYS A 64 5.18 1.84 -5.40
CA LYS A 64 5.55 0.45 -5.70
C LYS A 64 5.26 -0.42 -4.49
N VAL A 65 4.35 -1.37 -4.64
CA VAL A 65 4.13 -2.44 -3.65
C VAL A 65 4.96 -3.68 -4.01
N ALA A 66 5.21 -4.53 -3.01
CA ALA A 66 6.09 -5.70 -3.12
C ALA A 66 5.46 -6.87 -3.90
#